data_AF-A0A8J2LMJ1-F1
#
_entry.id   AF-A0A8J2LMJ1-F1
#
_cell.length_a   1.000
_cell.length_b   1.000
_cell.length_c   1.000
_cell.angle_alpha   90.00
_cell.angle_beta   90.00
_cell.angle_gamma   90.00
#
_symmetry.space_group_name_H-M   'P 1'
#
loop_
_entity.id
_entity.type
_entity.pdbx_description
1 polymer ?
#
loop_
_entity_poly.entity_id
_entity_poly.type
_entity_poly.pdbx_seq_one_letter_code
_entity_poly.pdbx_strand_id
1 'polypeptide(L)'
;LQDLKRDIQARLLNVETYGGETFLSEEVAINILQETKNAFQRCQLLCDKDETPKMTEMIFDILLRFLYTEHLDYAIDLSLAGISLAEPKTEPPNYFFSVVQQAVAITHLFHKQYDDSIFPFVSGTPVEDVCTQKRADCLRNVENRINLGLERQINAVVGYIRFLLTNEQKKADFRPEDEDQMVTAMSNACALVVKYLNSEVQVIRDSLDGGNLTTLMLEFGRRFYKVLLTHIYQFTYNSHGAMLLLCDINEYRKCMLSWKIPEIGTKFEALHALANLLVVVPENLNEACSSQLLIDTDRRMVNSFIQLRMDYRTAKLHLNFV
;
A
#
# COMPACT_ATOMS: atom_id res chain seq x y z
N LEU A 1 -10.99 -2.63 34.02
CA LEU A 1 -10.50 -3.54 32.95
C LEU A 1 -10.67 -2.95 31.55
N GLN A 2 -11.87 -2.47 31.18
CA GLN A 2 -12.05 -1.74 29.91
C GLN A 2 -11.27 -0.42 29.85
N ASP A 3 -11.23 0.35 30.95
CA ASP A 3 -10.47 1.61 30.98
C ASP A 3 -8.96 1.39 30.94
N LEU A 4 -8.45 0.36 31.63
CA LEU A 4 -7.05 -0.06 31.54
C LEU A 4 -6.67 -0.50 30.11
N LYS A 5 -7.59 -1.18 29.41
CA LYS A 5 -7.38 -1.58 28.01
C LYS A 5 -7.37 -0.34 27.09
N ARG A 6 -8.23 0.65 27.36
CA ARG A 6 -8.28 1.94 26.67
C ARG A 6 -7.01 2.77 26.93
N ASP A 7 -6.52 2.80 28.15
CA ASP A 7 -5.32 3.55 28.55
C ASP A 7 -4.04 2.90 28.02
N ILE A 8 -3.96 1.56 28.00
CA ILE A 8 -2.86 0.83 27.34
C ILE A 8 -2.90 1.09 25.84
N GLN A 9 -4.08 1.06 25.22
CA GLN A 9 -4.24 1.35 23.80
C GLN A 9 -3.91 2.81 23.48
N ALA A 10 -4.28 3.77 24.33
CA ALA A 10 -3.92 5.18 24.22
C ALA A 10 -2.42 5.45 24.45
N ARG A 11 -1.76 4.70 25.34
CA ARG A 11 -0.31 4.80 25.56
C ARG A 11 0.50 4.12 24.45
N LEU A 12 -0.01 3.04 23.86
CA LEU A 12 0.55 2.45 22.64
C LEU A 12 0.29 3.32 21.39
N LEU A 13 -0.68 4.24 21.45
CA LEU A 13 -0.93 5.22 20.37
C LEU A 13 0.02 6.43 20.43
N ASN A 14 0.71 6.64 21.55
CA ASN A 14 1.79 7.60 21.69
C ASN A 14 3.16 6.90 21.56
N VAL A 15 3.31 6.00 20.57
CA VAL A 15 4.64 5.63 20.13
C VAL A 15 5.23 6.89 19.54
N GLU A 16 6.20 7.50 20.24
CA GLU A 16 7.06 8.49 19.62
C GLU A 16 7.58 7.86 18.34
N THR A 17 7.31 8.47 17.19
CA THR A 17 7.79 7.95 15.90
C THR A 17 9.30 8.10 15.77
N TYR A 18 9.99 8.52 16.84
CA TYR A 18 11.43 8.82 16.91
C TYR A 18 11.92 9.60 15.68
N GLY A 19 11.11 10.53 15.18
CA GLY A 19 11.44 11.32 14.00
C GLY A 19 11.53 10.53 12.68
N GLY A 20 10.99 9.31 12.60
CA GLY A 20 11.10 8.42 11.45
C GLY A 20 12.33 7.51 11.48
N GLU A 21 13.02 7.39 12.63
CA GLU A 21 14.09 6.41 12.78
C GLU A 21 13.56 4.99 12.62
N THR A 22 14.18 4.22 11.71
CA THR A 22 13.80 2.84 11.43
C THR A 22 14.34 1.86 12.47
N PHE A 23 15.32 2.29 13.29
CA PHE A 23 16.11 1.45 14.19
C PHE A 23 16.81 0.27 13.52
N LEU A 24 16.88 0.31 12.19
CA LEU A 24 17.37 -0.78 11.37
C LEU A 24 18.58 -0.28 10.59
N SER A 25 19.75 -0.76 10.99
CA SER A 25 21.06 -0.35 10.45
C SER A 25 21.65 -1.47 9.59
N GLU A 26 21.85 -1.17 8.31
CA GLU A 26 22.55 -2.06 7.38
C GLU A 26 24.03 -2.24 7.77
N GLU A 27 24.67 -1.21 8.32
CA GLU A 27 26.06 -1.28 8.78
C GLU A 27 26.22 -2.28 9.92
N VAL A 28 25.33 -2.24 10.92
CA VAL A 28 25.32 -3.22 12.02
C VAL A 28 25.11 -4.63 11.48
N ALA A 29 24.18 -4.81 10.54
CA ALA A 29 23.93 -6.10 9.92
C ALA A 29 25.15 -6.62 9.13
N ILE A 30 25.82 -5.76 8.35
CA ILE A 30 27.05 -6.10 7.63
C ILE A 30 28.15 -6.53 8.60
N ASN A 31 28.32 -5.81 9.72
CA ASN A 31 29.31 -6.17 10.73
C ASN A 31 29.01 -7.53 11.39
N ILE A 32 27.75 -7.81 11.74
CA ILE A 32 27.33 -9.13 12.27
C ILE A 32 27.62 -10.24 11.24
N LEU A 33 27.27 -10.01 9.97
CA LEU A 33 27.52 -10.96 8.89
C LEU A 33 29.02 -11.20 8.68
N GLN A 34 29.84 -10.15 8.77
CA GLN A 34 31.28 -10.25 8.60
C GLN A 34 31.95 -11.00 9.77
N GLU A 35 31.57 -10.72 11.01
CA GLU A 35 32.10 -11.43 12.18
C GLU A 35 31.72 -12.92 12.20
N THR A 36 30.48 -13.23 11.82
CA THR A 36 30.03 -14.63 11.72
C THR A 36 30.69 -15.35 10.54
N LYS A 37 30.92 -14.67 9.40
CA LYS A 37 31.75 -15.18 8.30
C LYS A 37 33.15 -15.57 8.74
N ASN A 38 33.82 -14.70 9.50
CA ASN A 38 35.15 -14.98 10.05
C ASN A 38 35.10 -16.15 11.05
N ALA A 39 34.00 -16.31 11.80
CA ALA A 39 33.80 -17.44 12.69
C ALA A 39 33.63 -18.76 11.92
N PHE A 40 32.85 -18.79 10.83
CA PHE A 40 32.72 -19.98 9.97
C PHE A 40 34.07 -20.40 9.36
N GLN A 41 34.88 -19.44 8.89
CA GLN A 41 36.22 -19.71 8.37
C GLN A 41 37.16 -20.30 9.43
N ARG A 42 37.11 -19.77 10.66
CA ARG A 42 37.89 -20.32 11.78
C ARG A 42 37.43 -21.72 12.16
N CYS A 43 36.12 -21.96 12.20
CA CYS A 43 35.54 -23.29 12.44
C CYS A 43 36.10 -24.31 11.44
N GLN A 44 36.13 -23.97 10.15
CA GLN A 44 36.66 -24.85 9.11
C GLN A 44 38.14 -25.21 9.30
N LEU A 45 38.95 -24.27 9.80
CA LEU A 45 40.40 -24.45 9.92
C LEU A 45 40.81 -25.13 11.23
N LEU A 46 40.03 -24.94 12.30
CA LEU A 46 40.42 -25.31 13.66
C LEU A 46 39.66 -26.52 14.20
N CYS A 47 38.47 -26.82 13.69
CA CYS A 47 37.69 -27.96 14.15
C CYS A 47 38.04 -29.24 13.38
N ASP A 48 37.86 -30.38 14.03
CA ASP A 48 37.89 -31.67 13.35
C ASP A 48 36.74 -31.75 12.32
N LYS A 49 36.97 -32.54 11.25
CA LYS A 49 36.01 -32.65 10.14
C LYS A 49 34.63 -33.13 10.58
N ASP A 50 34.58 -34.01 11.57
CA ASP A 50 33.32 -34.58 12.10
C ASP A 50 32.56 -33.59 13.01
N GLU A 51 33.25 -32.62 13.60
CA GLU A 51 32.65 -31.61 14.50
C GLU A 51 32.25 -30.32 13.78
N THR A 52 32.88 -30.05 12.62
CA THR A 52 32.67 -28.83 11.82
C THR A 52 31.19 -28.55 11.51
N PRO A 53 30.34 -29.53 11.12
CA PRO A 53 28.93 -29.26 10.81
C PRO A 53 28.15 -28.78 12.04
N LYS A 54 28.36 -29.42 13.19
CA LYS A 54 27.69 -29.06 14.44
C LYS A 54 28.12 -27.68 14.95
N MET A 55 29.41 -27.36 14.83
CA MET A 55 29.92 -26.04 15.19
C MET A 55 29.39 -24.95 14.24
N THR A 56 29.26 -25.25 12.94
CA THR A 56 28.63 -24.36 11.97
C THR A 56 27.17 -24.07 12.34
N GLU A 57 26.40 -25.10 12.74
CA GLU A 57 25.03 -24.91 13.23
C GLU A 57 24.97 -23.97 14.44
N MET A 58 25.87 -24.13 15.43
CA MET A 58 25.89 -23.28 16.62
C MET A 58 26.21 -21.81 16.29
N ILE A 59 27.15 -21.56 15.37
CA ILE A 59 27.46 -20.19 14.90
C ILE A 59 26.27 -19.63 14.11
N PHE A 60 25.58 -20.47 13.33
CA PHE A 60 24.38 -20.07 12.61
C PHE A 60 23.24 -19.67 13.55
N ASP A 61 23.04 -20.37 14.67
CA ASP A 61 22.08 -19.98 15.69
C ASP A 61 22.39 -18.61 16.31
N ILE A 62 23.67 -18.32 16.55
CA ILE A 62 24.12 -17.01 17.02
C ILE A 62 23.84 -15.94 15.97
N LEU A 63 24.13 -16.21 14.69
CA LEU A 63 23.82 -15.29 13.59
C LEU A 63 22.32 -14.97 13.54
N LEU A 64 21.47 -15.98 13.55
CA LEU A 64 20.01 -15.79 13.50
C LEU A 64 19.51 -14.97 14.69
N ARG A 65 20.00 -15.26 15.90
CA ARG A 65 19.61 -14.51 17.10
C ARG A 65 19.94 -13.03 16.95
N PHE A 66 21.19 -12.68 16.66
CA PHE A 66 21.60 -11.28 16.68
C PHE A 66 21.18 -10.51 15.42
N LEU A 67 21.22 -11.12 14.24
CA LEU A 67 20.83 -10.45 13.01
C LEU A 67 19.31 -10.33 12.89
N TYR A 68 18.57 -11.39 13.18
CA TYR A 68 17.13 -11.40 12.98
C TYR A 68 16.38 -11.07 14.26
N THR A 69 16.58 -11.80 15.36
CA THR A 69 15.75 -11.59 16.56
C THR A 69 16.01 -10.24 17.23
N GLU A 70 17.27 -9.91 17.50
CA GLU A 70 17.64 -8.71 18.28
C GLU A 70 17.72 -7.43 17.44
N HIS A 71 17.88 -7.55 16.12
CA HIS A 71 18.04 -6.41 15.22
C HIS A 71 16.84 -6.23 14.29
N LEU A 72 16.62 -7.17 13.36
CA LEU A 72 15.59 -7.02 12.34
C LEU A 72 14.16 -7.07 12.91
N ASP A 73 13.83 -8.13 13.64
CA ASP A 73 12.49 -8.37 14.20
C ASP A 73 12.12 -7.30 15.21
N TYR A 74 13.08 -6.90 16.06
CA TYR A 74 12.90 -5.82 17.02
C TYR A 74 12.51 -4.49 16.33
N ALA A 75 13.28 -4.10 15.30
CA ALA A 75 13.02 -2.88 14.55
C ALA A 75 11.69 -2.93 13.78
N ILE A 76 11.36 -4.08 13.19
CA ILE A 76 10.07 -4.27 12.50
C ILE A 76 8.90 -4.18 13.49
N ASP A 77 8.98 -4.83 14.65
CA ASP A 77 7.92 -4.82 15.66
C ASP A 77 7.71 -3.40 16.23
N LEU A 78 8.79 -2.64 16.45
CA LEU A 78 8.71 -1.23 16.85
C LEU A 78 8.07 -0.36 15.76
N SER A 79 8.49 -0.56 14.50
CA SER A 79 7.97 0.17 13.35
C SER A 79 6.48 -0.10 13.14
N LEU A 80 6.05 -1.36 13.28
CA LEU A 80 4.66 -1.80 13.22
C LEU A 80 3.76 -1.13 14.27
N ALA A 81 4.31 -0.85 15.46
CA ALA A 81 3.58 -0.21 16.55
C ALA A 81 3.33 1.28 16.29
N GLY A 82 4.21 1.96 15.55
CA GLY A 82 4.05 3.37 15.20
C GLY A 82 3.23 3.66 13.94
N ILE A 83 2.82 2.63 13.19
CA ILE A 83 1.92 2.83 12.03
C ILE A 83 0.59 3.40 12.52
N SER A 84 0.16 4.49 11.89
CA SER A 84 -1.11 5.15 12.23
C SER A 84 -2.32 4.21 12.12
N LEU A 85 -3.35 4.50 12.90
CA LEU A 85 -4.65 3.83 12.77
C LEU A 85 -5.24 4.03 11.36
N ALA A 86 -6.15 3.15 10.96
CA ALA A 86 -6.70 3.09 9.61
C ALA A 86 -7.52 4.32 9.15
N GLU A 87 -7.79 5.29 10.03
CA GLU A 87 -8.50 6.53 9.70
C GLU A 87 -7.82 7.73 10.38
N PRO A 88 -6.60 8.09 9.94
CA PRO A 88 -5.86 9.19 10.53
C PRO A 88 -6.49 10.53 10.11
N LYS A 89 -6.47 11.51 11.02
CA LYS A 89 -6.96 12.89 10.77
C LYS A 89 -5.87 13.86 10.34
N THR A 90 -4.63 13.39 10.37
CA THR A 90 -3.42 14.08 9.92
C THR A 90 -2.68 13.16 8.97
N GLU A 91 -1.80 13.71 8.15
CA GLU A 91 -0.99 12.92 7.23
C GLU A 91 -0.21 11.85 8.02
N PRO A 92 -0.44 10.55 7.73
CA PRO A 92 0.21 9.48 8.47
C PRO A 92 1.68 9.40 8.05
N PRO A 93 2.61 9.14 8.98
CA PRO A 93 3.99 8.88 8.62
C PRO A 93 4.09 7.60 7.75
N ASN A 94 5.05 7.58 6.82
CA ASN A 94 5.22 6.52 5.83
C ASN A 94 6.58 5.79 5.93
N TYR A 95 7.30 5.95 7.05
CA TYR A 95 8.63 5.38 7.28
C TYR A 95 8.67 3.84 7.21
N PHE A 96 7.54 3.14 7.34
CA PHE A 96 7.50 1.69 7.24
C PHE A 96 7.96 1.19 5.86
N PHE A 97 7.77 1.97 4.79
CA PHE A 97 8.32 1.61 3.47
C PHE A 97 9.85 1.55 3.49
N SER A 98 10.52 2.49 4.15
CA SER A 98 11.98 2.46 4.33
C SER A 98 12.44 1.26 5.16
N VAL A 99 11.69 0.88 6.20
CA VAL A 99 11.96 -0.34 6.99
C VAL A 99 11.92 -1.58 6.10
N VAL A 100 10.94 -1.67 5.18
CA VAL A 100 10.87 -2.78 4.21
C VAL A 100 12.08 -2.80 3.30
N GLN A 101 12.48 -1.66 2.74
CA GLN A 101 13.65 -1.56 1.88
C GLN A 101 14.92 -2.10 2.57
N GLN A 102 15.21 -1.59 3.76
CA GLN A 102 16.40 -1.99 4.51
C GLN A 102 16.32 -3.46 4.96
N ALA A 103 15.15 -3.94 5.37
CA ALA A 103 14.97 -5.34 5.76
C ALA A 103 15.19 -6.31 4.60
N VAL A 104 14.76 -5.94 3.39
CA VAL A 104 15.03 -6.69 2.16
C VAL A 104 16.53 -6.70 1.85
N ALA A 105 17.22 -5.57 1.97
CA ALA A 105 18.65 -5.48 1.75
C ALA A 105 19.45 -6.39 2.70
N ILE A 106 19.16 -6.34 4.00
CA ILE A 106 19.78 -7.22 5.00
C ILE A 106 19.48 -8.69 4.69
N THR A 107 18.23 -9.01 4.36
CA THR A 107 17.82 -10.39 4.04
C THR A 107 18.55 -10.93 2.80
N HIS A 108 18.81 -10.07 1.80
CA HIS A 108 19.60 -10.45 0.63
C HIS A 108 21.06 -10.78 0.99
N LEU A 109 21.69 -9.96 1.85
CA LEU A 109 23.05 -10.21 2.33
C LEU A 109 23.14 -11.51 3.15
N PHE A 110 22.15 -11.75 4.01
CA PHE A 110 22.03 -12.99 4.76
C PHE A 110 21.90 -14.21 3.84
N HIS A 111 21.04 -14.14 2.82
CA HIS A 111 20.88 -15.20 1.82
C HIS A 111 22.22 -15.57 1.19
N LYS A 112 22.96 -14.57 0.74
CA LYS A 112 24.28 -14.77 0.14
C LYS A 112 25.27 -15.41 1.13
N GLN A 113 25.31 -14.92 2.37
CA GLN A 113 26.18 -15.47 3.40
C GLN A 113 25.85 -16.94 3.72
N TYR A 114 24.56 -17.30 3.74
CA TYR A 114 24.14 -18.68 3.94
C TYR A 114 24.62 -19.56 2.79
N ASP A 115 24.36 -19.18 1.54
CA ASP A 115 24.71 -19.99 0.38
C ASP A 115 26.23 -20.12 0.21
N ASP A 116 26.99 -19.06 0.49
CA ASP A 116 28.45 -19.01 0.30
C ASP A 116 29.24 -19.62 1.47
N SER A 117 28.77 -19.47 2.71
CA SER A 117 29.58 -19.72 3.92
C SER A 117 28.96 -20.65 4.95
N ILE A 118 27.71 -21.07 4.79
CA ILE A 118 27.04 -22.00 5.72
C ILE A 118 26.70 -23.29 4.98
N PHE A 119 25.93 -23.20 3.89
CA PHE A 119 25.44 -24.35 3.14
C PHE A 119 26.54 -25.35 2.73
N PRO A 120 27.73 -24.92 2.25
CA PRO A 120 28.79 -25.85 1.87
C PRO A 120 29.33 -26.72 3.01
N PHE A 121 29.14 -26.32 4.27
CA PHE A 121 29.63 -27.04 5.45
C PHE A 121 28.58 -27.89 6.13
N VAL A 122 27.30 -27.65 5.82
CA VAL A 122 26.18 -28.42 6.38
C VAL A 122 25.57 -29.39 5.38
N SER A 123 25.74 -29.18 4.07
CA SER A 123 25.16 -30.05 3.05
C SER A 123 25.73 -31.47 3.12
N GLY A 124 24.84 -32.47 3.06
CA GLY A 124 25.14 -33.89 3.22
C GLY A 124 25.42 -34.33 4.66
N THR A 125 25.17 -33.47 5.65
CA THR A 125 25.45 -33.75 7.08
C THR A 125 24.15 -33.87 7.88
N PRO A 126 24.18 -34.46 9.11
CA PRO A 126 22.97 -34.60 9.94
C PRO A 126 22.31 -33.28 10.36
N VAL A 127 22.98 -32.13 10.22
CA VAL A 127 22.45 -30.80 10.60
C VAL A 127 21.85 -30.01 9.43
N GLU A 128 21.92 -30.55 8.20
CA GLU A 128 21.45 -29.87 6.98
C GLU A 128 19.97 -29.48 7.08
N ASP A 129 19.11 -30.43 7.42
CA ASP A 129 17.66 -30.23 7.52
C ASP A 129 17.32 -29.18 8.58
N VAL A 130 18.00 -29.24 9.73
CA VAL A 130 17.80 -28.30 10.83
C VAL A 130 18.20 -26.88 10.42
N CYS A 131 19.36 -26.71 9.78
CA CYS A 131 19.82 -25.39 9.30
C CYS A 131 18.90 -24.84 8.20
N THR A 132 18.45 -25.70 7.29
CA THR A 132 17.52 -25.32 6.21
C THR A 132 16.16 -24.89 6.79
N GLN A 133 15.65 -25.63 7.77
CA GLN A 133 14.39 -25.30 8.43
C GLN A 133 14.48 -23.99 9.22
N LYS A 134 15.56 -23.79 10.00
CA LYS A 134 15.80 -22.53 10.74
C LYS A 134 15.87 -21.32 9.81
N ARG A 135 16.57 -21.43 8.68
CA ARG A 135 16.59 -20.40 7.61
C ARG A 135 15.17 -20.12 7.12
N ALA A 136 14.43 -21.16 6.72
CA ALA A 136 13.10 -21.01 6.15
C ALA A 136 12.10 -20.36 7.13
N ASP A 137 12.11 -20.79 8.39
CA ASP A 137 11.21 -20.25 9.41
C ASP A 137 11.52 -18.80 9.74
N CYS A 138 12.81 -18.44 9.81
CA CYS A 138 13.24 -17.07 10.03
C CYS A 138 12.78 -16.14 8.89
N LEU A 139 13.00 -16.53 7.64
CA LEU A 139 12.59 -15.73 6.47
C LEU A 139 11.06 -15.59 6.40
N ARG A 140 10.33 -16.68 6.63
CA ARG A 140 8.85 -16.66 6.65
C ARG A 140 8.33 -15.73 7.73
N ASN A 141 8.96 -15.70 8.90
CA ASN A 141 8.57 -14.83 10.01
C ASN A 141 8.70 -13.34 9.65
N VAL A 142 9.84 -12.96 9.06
CA VAL A 142 10.09 -11.59 8.59
C VAL A 142 9.11 -11.20 7.49
N GLU A 143 8.89 -12.07 6.51
CA GLU A 143 7.95 -11.84 5.41
C GLU A 143 6.53 -11.61 5.93
N ASN A 144 6.06 -12.42 6.88
CA ASN A 144 4.75 -12.25 7.50
C ASN A 144 4.59 -10.89 8.20
N ARG A 145 5.62 -10.44 8.92
CA ARG A 145 5.60 -9.13 9.61
C ARG A 145 5.65 -7.96 8.62
N ILE A 146 6.48 -8.06 7.57
CA ILE A 146 6.53 -7.06 6.49
C ILE A 146 5.18 -6.94 5.80
N ASN A 147 4.56 -8.08 5.45
CA ASN A 147 3.24 -8.10 4.82
C ASN A 147 2.17 -7.46 5.71
N LEU A 148 2.18 -7.76 7.01
CA LEU A 148 1.28 -7.13 7.98
C LEU A 148 1.47 -5.60 8.04
N GLY A 149 2.72 -5.12 8.01
CA GLY A 149 3.00 -3.70 8.08
C GLY A 149 2.66 -2.96 6.81
N LEU A 150 2.94 -3.53 5.64
CA LEU A 150 2.50 -3.00 4.34
C LEU A 150 0.98 -2.88 4.29
N GLU A 151 0.26 -3.91 4.75
CA GLU A 151 -1.20 -3.88 4.84
C GLU A 151 -1.71 -2.75 5.75
N ARG A 152 -1.11 -2.56 6.92
CA ARG A 152 -1.47 -1.47 7.84
C ARG A 152 -1.13 -0.09 7.27
N GLN A 153 0.04 0.06 6.68
CA GLN A 153 0.50 1.33 6.10
C GLN A 153 -0.41 1.76 4.95
N ILE A 154 -0.74 0.85 4.03
CA ILE A 154 -1.67 1.12 2.94
C ILE A 154 -3.07 1.48 3.49
N ASN A 155 -3.53 0.82 4.54
CA ASN A 155 -4.80 1.18 5.18
C ASN A 155 -4.78 2.59 5.78
N ALA A 156 -3.68 3.01 6.41
CA ALA A 156 -3.54 4.37 6.93
C ALA A 156 -3.52 5.41 5.80
N VAL A 157 -2.76 5.15 4.72
CA VAL A 157 -2.69 6.02 3.54
C VAL A 157 -4.06 6.19 2.88
N VAL A 158 -4.76 5.08 2.64
CA VAL A 158 -6.11 5.08 2.05
C VAL A 158 -7.13 5.73 3.01
N GLY A 159 -6.97 5.53 4.31
CA GLY A 159 -7.75 6.19 5.35
C GLY A 159 -7.62 7.70 5.31
N TYR A 160 -6.38 8.20 5.13
CA TYR A 160 -6.14 9.63 5.01
C TYR A 160 -6.74 10.22 3.73
N ILE A 161 -6.66 9.50 2.60
CA ILE A 161 -7.34 9.92 1.36
C ILE A 161 -8.85 10.06 1.59
N ARG A 162 -9.47 9.09 2.29
CA ARG A 162 -10.90 9.19 2.67
C ARG A 162 -11.16 10.42 3.53
N PHE A 163 -10.29 10.68 4.52
CA PHE A 163 -10.39 11.88 5.36
C PHE A 163 -10.32 13.17 4.54
N LEU A 164 -9.37 13.30 3.61
CA LEU A 164 -9.26 14.46 2.72
C LEU A 164 -10.54 14.66 1.91
N LEU A 165 -11.02 13.60 1.23
CA LEU A 165 -12.25 13.67 0.44
C LEU A 165 -13.45 14.09 1.28
N THR A 166 -13.63 13.52 2.47
CA THR A 166 -14.79 13.82 3.34
C THR A 166 -14.76 15.24 3.91
N ASN A 167 -13.59 15.80 4.21
CA ASN A 167 -13.51 17.11 4.87
C ASN A 167 -13.33 18.28 3.89
N GLU A 168 -12.72 18.03 2.73
CA GLU A 168 -12.39 19.07 1.76
C GLU A 168 -13.43 19.19 0.64
N GLN A 169 -14.22 18.14 0.37
CA GLN A 169 -15.25 18.14 -0.67
C GLN A 169 -16.64 18.39 -0.09
N LYS A 170 -17.27 19.50 -0.48
CA LYS A 170 -18.58 19.93 0.00
C LYS A 170 -19.68 19.56 -1.00
N LYS A 171 -20.91 19.43 -0.51
CA LYS A 171 -22.09 19.20 -1.38
C LYS A 171 -22.30 20.32 -2.40
N ALA A 172 -21.95 21.56 -2.04
CA ALA A 172 -22.05 22.71 -2.92
C ALA A 172 -21.12 22.62 -4.15
N ASP A 173 -20.02 21.85 -4.08
CA ASP A 173 -19.11 21.67 -5.21
C ASP A 173 -19.78 20.91 -6.35
N PHE A 174 -20.65 19.96 -6.02
CA PHE A 174 -21.36 19.13 -6.99
C PHE A 174 -22.83 19.55 -7.22
N ARG A 175 -23.29 20.52 -6.44
CA ARG A 175 -24.59 21.18 -6.59
C ARG A 175 -24.46 22.68 -6.29
N PRO A 176 -23.74 23.44 -7.12
CA PRO A 176 -23.72 24.90 -7.00
C PRO A 176 -25.13 25.46 -7.21
N GLU A 177 -25.49 26.47 -6.42
CA GLU A 177 -26.75 27.21 -6.57
C GLU A 177 -26.67 28.25 -7.70
N ASP A 178 -25.46 28.76 -7.94
CA ASP A 178 -25.18 29.73 -9.00
C ASP A 178 -24.68 28.99 -10.25
N GLU A 179 -25.49 28.99 -11.31
CA GLU A 179 -25.14 28.38 -12.59
C GLU A 179 -24.10 29.20 -13.37
N ASP A 180 -23.85 30.47 -13.00
CA ASP A 180 -22.81 31.30 -13.63
C ASP A 180 -21.42 31.08 -13.02
N GLN A 181 -21.31 30.21 -12.01
CA GLN A 181 -20.03 29.87 -11.38
C GLN A 181 -19.14 29.10 -12.36
N MET A 182 -17.99 29.69 -12.73
CA MET A 182 -17.05 29.04 -13.65
C MET A 182 -16.52 27.72 -13.10
N VAL A 183 -16.60 26.67 -13.93
CA VAL A 183 -16.01 25.36 -13.61
C VAL A 183 -14.49 25.49 -13.57
N THR A 184 -13.91 25.24 -12.40
CA THR A 184 -12.46 25.19 -12.18
C THR A 184 -11.84 23.93 -12.79
N ALA A 185 -10.52 23.93 -13.00
CA ALA A 185 -9.82 22.78 -13.60
C ALA A 185 -9.88 21.48 -12.78
N MET A 186 -10.03 21.58 -11.46
CA MET A 186 -10.28 20.49 -10.51
C MET A 186 -10.75 21.08 -9.17
N SER A 187 -11.36 20.28 -8.30
CA SER A 187 -11.70 20.67 -6.93
C SER A 187 -10.48 20.76 -6.02
N ASN A 188 -10.63 21.46 -4.88
CA ASN A 188 -9.58 21.51 -3.85
C ASN A 188 -9.28 20.12 -3.27
N ALA A 189 -10.31 19.31 -3.02
CA ALA A 189 -10.11 17.95 -2.51
C ALA A 189 -9.36 17.09 -3.53
N CYS A 190 -9.66 17.22 -4.83
CA CYS A 190 -8.91 16.55 -5.87
C CYS A 190 -7.43 16.94 -5.87
N ALA A 191 -7.13 18.24 -5.86
CA ALA A 191 -5.76 18.73 -5.82
C ALA A 191 -4.96 18.19 -4.63
N LEU A 192 -5.56 18.19 -3.43
CA LEU A 192 -4.93 17.66 -2.21
C LEU A 192 -4.69 16.15 -2.29
N VAL A 193 -5.68 15.38 -2.75
CA VAL A 193 -5.56 13.93 -2.90
C VAL A 193 -4.51 13.56 -3.97
N VAL A 194 -4.49 14.24 -5.12
CA VAL A 194 -3.49 14.00 -6.18
C VAL A 194 -2.08 14.30 -5.68
N LYS A 195 -1.90 15.42 -4.97
CA LYS A 195 -0.61 15.77 -4.36
C LYS A 195 -0.13 14.67 -3.41
N TYR A 196 -1.00 14.22 -2.51
CA TYR A 196 -0.67 13.19 -1.53
C TYR A 196 -0.43 11.81 -2.17
N LEU A 197 -1.23 11.42 -3.18
CA LEU A 197 -0.99 10.19 -3.94
C LEU A 197 0.39 10.19 -4.59
N ASN A 198 0.79 11.30 -5.21
CA ASN A 198 2.08 11.38 -5.88
C ASN A 198 3.27 11.28 -4.90
N SER A 199 3.17 11.87 -3.70
CA SER A 199 4.22 11.72 -2.68
C SER A 199 4.33 10.28 -2.19
N GLU A 200 3.21 9.63 -1.88
CA GLU A 200 3.21 8.25 -1.38
C GLU A 200 3.72 7.26 -2.43
N VAL A 201 3.32 7.43 -3.68
CA VAL A 201 3.77 6.57 -4.79
C VAL A 201 5.27 6.70 -5.01
N GLN A 202 5.83 7.89 -4.84
CA GLN A 202 7.27 8.09 -4.94
C GLN A 202 8.00 7.29 -3.84
N VAL A 203 7.57 7.41 -2.59
CA VAL A 203 8.15 6.65 -1.46
C VAL A 203 8.03 5.14 -1.67
N ILE A 204 6.88 4.66 -2.16
CA ILE A 204 6.67 3.23 -2.47
C ILE A 204 7.65 2.76 -3.55
N ARG A 205 7.83 3.53 -4.62
CA ARG A 205 8.76 3.21 -5.73
C ARG A 205 10.22 3.22 -5.33
N ASP A 206 10.58 4.07 -4.38
CA ASP A 206 11.93 4.14 -3.84
C ASP A 206 12.23 2.99 -2.88
N SER A 207 11.17 2.36 -2.32
CA SER A 207 11.30 1.34 -1.28
C SER A 207 11.09 -0.11 -1.76
N LEU A 208 10.40 -0.29 -2.89
CA LEU A 208 10.02 -1.60 -3.43
C LEU A 208 10.32 -1.69 -4.92
N ASP A 209 10.60 -2.90 -5.40
CA ASP A 209 10.89 -3.17 -6.79
C ASP A 209 10.14 -4.40 -7.33
N GLY A 210 10.26 -4.63 -8.65
CA GLY A 210 9.80 -5.83 -9.34
C GLY A 210 8.34 -6.22 -9.08
N GLY A 211 8.13 -7.50 -8.78
CA GLY A 211 6.81 -8.07 -8.53
C GLY A 211 6.15 -7.55 -7.24
N ASN A 212 6.95 -7.23 -6.22
CA ASN A 212 6.46 -6.71 -4.94
C ASN A 212 5.87 -5.30 -5.12
N LEU A 213 6.60 -4.42 -5.83
CA LEU A 213 6.10 -3.09 -6.20
C LEU A 213 4.80 -3.20 -7.00
N THR A 214 4.78 -4.07 -8.01
CA THR A 214 3.60 -4.24 -8.88
C THR A 214 2.37 -4.70 -8.09
N THR A 215 2.55 -5.66 -7.17
CA THR A 215 1.47 -6.19 -6.32
C THR A 215 0.93 -5.13 -5.37
N LEU A 216 1.82 -4.40 -4.68
CA LEU A 216 1.41 -3.35 -3.75
C LEU A 216 0.68 -2.20 -4.47
N MET A 217 1.22 -1.75 -5.60
CA MET A 217 0.62 -0.67 -6.40
C MET A 217 -0.75 -1.05 -6.97
N LEU A 218 -0.92 -2.31 -7.38
CA LEU A 218 -2.22 -2.84 -7.81
C LEU A 218 -3.23 -2.80 -6.67
N GLU A 219 -2.86 -3.27 -5.48
CA GLU A 219 -3.74 -3.28 -4.31
C GLU A 219 -4.07 -1.85 -3.85
N PHE A 220 -3.07 -0.96 -3.83
CA PHE A 220 -3.27 0.44 -3.51
C PHE A 220 -4.27 1.11 -4.47
N GLY A 221 -4.10 0.91 -5.78
CA GLY A 221 -4.99 1.44 -6.80
C GLY A 221 -6.43 0.92 -6.66
N ARG A 222 -6.60 -0.37 -6.34
CA ARG A 222 -7.93 -0.98 -6.08
C ARG A 222 -8.61 -0.35 -4.86
N ARG A 223 -7.86 -0.13 -3.77
CA ARG A 223 -8.39 0.50 -2.56
C ARG A 223 -8.74 1.98 -2.78
N PHE A 224 -7.88 2.71 -3.47
CA PHE A 224 -8.16 4.09 -3.85
C PHE A 224 -9.41 4.19 -4.71
N TYR A 225 -9.52 3.36 -5.76
CA TYR A 225 -10.72 3.27 -6.61
C TYR A 225 -11.99 3.05 -5.77
N LYS A 226 -11.95 2.12 -4.82
CA LYS A 226 -13.09 1.83 -3.93
C LYS A 226 -13.46 3.04 -3.06
N VAL A 227 -12.48 3.73 -2.48
CA VAL A 227 -12.71 4.94 -1.67
C VAL A 227 -13.33 6.05 -2.52
N LEU A 228 -12.76 6.32 -3.68
CA LEU A 228 -13.27 7.34 -4.60
C LEU A 228 -14.69 7.03 -5.05
N LEU A 229 -14.96 5.78 -5.46
CA LEU A 229 -16.28 5.33 -5.85
C LEU A 229 -17.31 5.51 -4.73
N THR A 230 -16.93 5.12 -3.51
CA THR A 230 -17.78 5.28 -2.31
C THR A 230 -18.08 6.76 -2.04
N HIS A 231 -17.08 7.63 -2.22
CA HIS A 231 -17.24 9.06 -2.05
C HIS A 231 -18.19 9.66 -3.10
N ILE A 232 -18.03 9.32 -4.38
CA ILE A 232 -18.88 9.79 -5.49
C ILE A 232 -20.37 9.48 -5.21
N TYR A 233 -20.68 8.30 -4.69
CA TYR A 233 -22.05 7.87 -4.36
C TYR A 233 -22.71 8.67 -3.22
N GLN A 234 -21.98 9.52 -2.49
CA GLN A 234 -22.53 10.34 -1.40
C GLN A 234 -23.17 11.64 -1.87
N PHE A 235 -23.04 11.96 -3.16
CA PHE A 235 -23.49 13.24 -3.72
C PHE A 235 -24.59 13.09 -4.76
N THR A 236 -25.22 14.21 -5.07
CA THR A 236 -26.16 14.36 -6.19
C THR A 236 -25.64 15.49 -7.06
N TYR A 237 -25.68 15.32 -8.37
CA TYR A 237 -24.96 16.18 -9.32
C TYR A 237 -25.93 16.97 -10.21
N ASN A 238 -25.73 18.28 -10.27
CA ASN A 238 -26.27 19.10 -11.35
C ASN A 238 -25.28 19.12 -12.54
N SER A 239 -25.62 19.79 -13.64
CA SER A 239 -24.76 19.80 -14.84
C SER A 239 -23.37 20.37 -14.55
N HIS A 240 -23.28 21.50 -13.83
CA HIS A 240 -22.02 22.13 -13.44
C HIS A 240 -21.17 21.23 -12.52
N GLY A 241 -21.78 20.64 -11.50
CA GLY A 241 -21.11 19.74 -10.57
C GLY A 241 -20.66 18.43 -11.23
N ALA A 242 -21.43 17.90 -12.19
CA ALA A 242 -21.03 16.74 -12.98
C ALA A 242 -19.80 17.05 -13.85
N MET A 243 -19.71 18.25 -14.43
CA MET A 243 -18.53 18.70 -15.16
C MET A 243 -17.30 18.81 -14.25
N LEU A 244 -17.45 19.36 -13.03
CA LEU A 244 -16.37 19.39 -12.06
C LEU A 244 -15.89 17.99 -11.67
N LEU A 245 -16.82 17.05 -11.42
CA LEU A 245 -16.48 15.65 -11.15
C LEU A 245 -15.71 15.02 -12.32
N LEU A 246 -16.11 15.30 -13.56
CA LEU A 246 -15.41 14.79 -14.74
C LEU A 246 -13.97 15.32 -14.81
N CYS A 247 -13.74 16.59 -14.47
CA CYS A 247 -12.42 17.18 -14.32
C CYS A 247 -11.60 16.48 -13.24
N ASP A 248 -12.18 16.24 -12.05
CA ASP A 248 -11.49 15.54 -10.95
C ASP A 248 -11.09 14.11 -11.35
N ILE A 249 -12.00 13.36 -11.97
CA ILE A 249 -11.73 11.99 -12.43
C ILE A 249 -10.66 11.98 -13.52
N ASN A 250 -10.61 12.99 -14.38
CA ASN A 250 -9.54 13.11 -15.37
C ASN A 250 -8.16 13.27 -14.72
N GLU A 251 -8.04 14.05 -13.64
CA GLU A 251 -6.78 14.18 -12.89
C GLU A 251 -6.41 12.90 -12.15
N TYR A 252 -7.36 12.26 -11.48
CA TYR A 252 -7.12 10.96 -10.87
C TYR A 252 -6.70 9.92 -11.90
N ARG A 253 -7.34 9.89 -13.07
CA ARG A 253 -6.99 8.99 -14.17
C ARG A 253 -5.57 9.23 -14.66
N LYS A 254 -5.16 10.49 -14.87
CA LYS A 254 -3.76 10.81 -15.25
C LYS A 254 -2.77 10.27 -14.22
N CYS A 255 -3.05 10.44 -12.93
CA CYS A 255 -2.23 9.88 -11.85
C CYS A 255 -2.15 8.35 -11.98
N MET A 256 -3.29 7.66 -12.09
CA MET A 256 -3.32 6.20 -12.18
C MET A 256 -2.64 5.62 -13.42
N LEU A 257 -2.79 6.26 -14.58
CA LEU A 257 -2.09 5.84 -15.81
C LEU A 257 -0.57 5.96 -15.67
N SER A 258 -0.09 6.97 -14.93
CA SER A 258 1.35 7.14 -14.65
C SER A 258 1.93 6.01 -13.78
N TRP A 259 1.08 5.23 -13.11
CA TRP A 259 1.51 4.10 -12.29
C TRP A 259 1.93 2.90 -13.14
N LYS A 260 1.53 2.87 -14.42
CA LYS A 260 1.81 1.78 -15.37
C LYS A 260 1.28 0.42 -14.90
N ILE A 261 0.15 0.42 -14.18
CA ILE A 261 -0.60 -0.78 -13.80
C ILE A 261 -1.85 -0.89 -14.69
N PRO A 262 -1.85 -1.74 -15.73
CA PRO A 262 -2.91 -1.75 -16.75
C PRO A 262 -4.32 -1.93 -16.19
N GLU A 263 -4.49 -2.84 -15.22
CA GLU A 263 -5.81 -3.11 -14.61
C GLU A 263 -6.41 -1.85 -13.95
N ILE A 264 -5.59 -1.07 -13.26
CA ILE A 264 -6.04 0.19 -12.63
C ILE A 264 -6.35 1.24 -13.69
N GLY A 265 -5.51 1.34 -14.73
CA GLY A 265 -5.77 2.23 -15.87
C GLY A 265 -7.14 1.98 -16.48
N THR A 266 -7.46 0.72 -16.81
CA THR A 266 -8.76 0.32 -17.36
C THR A 266 -9.92 0.67 -16.43
N LYS A 267 -9.77 0.46 -15.11
CA LYS A 267 -10.80 0.83 -14.13
C LYS A 267 -11.08 2.34 -14.12
N PHE A 268 -10.05 3.17 -14.23
CA PHE A 268 -10.23 4.62 -14.24
C PHE A 268 -10.74 5.17 -15.59
N GLU A 269 -10.47 4.50 -16.70
CA GLU A 269 -11.15 4.80 -17.98
C GLU A 269 -12.65 4.50 -17.91
N ALA A 270 -13.02 3.34 -17.36
CA ALA A 270 -14.43 3.00 -17.13
C ALA A 270 -15.10 3.99 -16.17
N LEU A 271 -14.42 4.41 -15.10
CA LEU A 271 -14.94 5.41 -14.16
C LEU A 271 -15.15 6.78 -14.82
N HIS A 272 -14.23 7.20 -15.69
CA HIS A 272 -14.41 8.42 -16.47
C HIS A 272 -15.62 8.32 -17.40
N ALA A 273 -15.81 7.17 -18.06
CA ALA A 273 -16.99 6.92 -18.87
C ALA A 273 -18.30 6.89 -18.04
N LEU A 274 -18.28 6.36 -16.82
CA LEU A 274 -19.40 6.40 -15.88
C LEU A 274 -19.75 7.84 -15.46
N ALA A 275 -18.75 8.66 -15.16
CA ALA A 275 -18.98 10.06 -14.79
C ALA A 275 -19.53 10.89 -15.97
N ASN A 276 -19.15 10.55 -17.21
CA ASN A 276 -19.73 11.17 -18.40
C ASN A 276 -21.26 10.97 -18.48
N LEU A 277 -21.81 9.89 -17.91
CA LEU A 277 -23.26 9.67 -17.82
C LEU A 277 -23.98 10.73 -16.96
N LEU A 278 -23.26 11.44 -16.09
CA LEU A 278 -23.80 12.53 -15.28
C LEU A 278 -23.82 13.86 -16.05
N VAL A 279 -23.01 13.96 -17.11
CA VAL A 279 -22.83 15.18 -17.91
C VAL A 279 -23.72 15.21 -19.13
N VAL A 280 -23.84 14.09 -19.85
CA VAL A 280 -24.59 14.04 -21.11
C VAL A 280 -26.06 14.44 -20.93
N VAL A 281 -26.64 15.04 -21.96
CA VAL A 281 -28.08 15.33 -21.97
C VAL A 281 -28.90 14.03 -22.00
N PRO A 282 -30.10 14.00 -21.40
CA PRO A 282 -30.95 12.81 -21.33
C PRO A 282 -31.12 12.04 -22.64
N GLU A 283 -31.24 12.74 -23.75
CA GLU A 283 -31.48 12.18 -25.09
C GLU A 283 -30.32 11.28 -25.56
N ASN A 284 -29.09 11.61 -25.16
CA ASN A 284 -27.87 10.88 -25.57
C ASN A 284 -27.46 9.81 -24.55
N LEU A 285 -28.23 9.63 -23.48
CA LEU A 285 -27.85 8.76 -22.36
C LEU A 285 -27.78 7.29 -22.75
N ASN A 286 -28.66 6.80 -23.65
CA ASN A 286 -28.61 5.42 -24.14
C ASN A 286 -27.33 5.12 -24.93
N GLU A 287 -26.88 6.06 -25.76
CA GLU A 287 -25.65 5.92 -26.54
C GLU A 287 -24.44 5.90 -25.59
N ALA A 288 -24.40 6.82 -24.61
CA ALA A 288 -23.34 6.86 -23.62
C ALA A 288 -23.28 5.57 -22.76
N CYS A 289 -24.43 5.01 -22.40
CA CYS A 289 -24.54 3.71 -21.71
C CYS A 289 -24.05 2.51 -22.55
N SER A 290 -23.89 2.69 -23.85
CA SER A 290 -23.41 1.68 -24.81
C SER A 290 -21.94 1.86 -25.17
N SER A 291 -21.23 2.77 -24.50
CA SER A 291 -19.80 2.98 -24.67
C SER A 291 -19.00 1.69 -24.49
N GLN A 292 -18.03 1.46 -25.38
CA GLN A 292 -17.12 0.31 -25.30
C GLN A 292 -16.32 0.29 -23.98
N LEU A 293 -16.09 1.46 -23.37
CA LEU A 293 -15.40 1.58 -22.08
C LEU A 293 -16.21 1.05 -20.89
N LEU A 294 -17.52 0.82 -21.09
CA LEU A 294 -18.44 0.31 -20.06
C LEU A 294 -18.82 -1.16 -20.29
N ILE A 295 -18.24 -1.83 -21.29
CA ILE A 295 -18.63 -3.20 -21.67
C ILE A 295 -18.48 -4.20 -20.52
N ASP A 296 -17.40 -4.08 -19.74
CA ASP A 296 -17.11 -4.95 -18.59
C ASP A 296 -17.63 -4.36 -17.26
N THR A 297 -18.40 -3.27 -17.31
CA THR A 297 -18.98 -2.64 -16.12
C THR A 297 -20.37 -3.21 -15.83
N ASP A 298 -20.59 -3.61 -14.57
CA ASP A 298 -21.90 -4.11 -14.13
C ASP A 298 -23.01 -3.08 -14.44
N ARG A 299 -24.07 -3.52 -15.12
CA ARG A 299 -25.24 -2.69 -15.43
C ARG A 299 -25.88 -2.09 -14.18
N ARG A 300 -25.79 -2.76 -13.02
CA ARG A 300 -26.23 -2.18 -11.74
C ARG A 300 -25.42 -0.96 -11.36
N MET A 301 -24.10 -0.98 -11.56
CA MET A 301 -23.23 0.17 -11.31
C MET A 301 -23.57 1.33 -12.26
N VAL A 302 -23.75 1.05 -13.55
CA VAL A 302 -24.17 2.05 -14.55
C VAL A 302 -25.48 2.72 -14.11
N ASN A 303 -26.50 1.93 -13.77
CA ASN A 303 -27.79 2.43 -13.33
C ASN A 303 -27.70 3.24 -12.02
N SER A 304 -26.86 2.81 -11.08
CA SER A 304 -26.63 3.54 -9.83
C SER A 304 -25.95 4.89 -10.06
N PHE A 305 -25.03 5.01 -11.02
CA PHE A 305 -24.46 6.31 -11.41
C PHE A 305 -25.52 7.25 -11.95
N ILE A 306 -26.38 6.79 -12.86
CA ILE A 306 -27.43 7.64 -13.45
C ILE A 306 -28.39 8.19 -12.36
N GLN A 307 -28.63 7.42 -11.30
CA GLN A 307 -29.45 7.86 -10.16
C GLN A 307 -28.84 9.03 -9.37
N LEU A 308 -27.53 9.29 -9.52
CA LEU A 308 -26.87 10.42 -8.86
C LEU A 308 -27.18 11.76 -9.54
N ARG A 309 -27.78 11.75 -10.73
CA ARG A 309 -28.19 12.97 -11.42
C ARG A 309 -29.34 13.66 -10.69
N MET A 310 -29.29 14.98 -10.54
CA MET A 310 -30.43 15.73 -10.01
C MET A 310 -31.69 15.61 -10.87
N ASP A 311 -31.51 15.55 -12.19
CA ASP A 311 -32.59 15.39 -13.18
C ASP A 311 -32.93 13.91 -13.45
N TYR A 312 -32.56 12.98 -12.56
CA TYR A 312 -32.77 11.54 -12.77
C TYR A 312 -34.22 11.18 -13.18
N ARG A 313 -35.23 11.84 -12.58
CA ARG A 313 -36.64 11.55 -12.86
C ARG A 313 -37.03 11.82 -14.32
N THR A 314 -36.46 12.84 -14.93
CA THR A 314 -36.66 13.18 -16.35
C THR A 314 -35.71 12.35 -17.22
N ALA A 315 -34.44 12.22 -16.81
CA ALA A 315 -33.44 11.44 -17.54
C ALA A 315 -33.85 9.97 -17.75
N LYS A 316 -34.48 9.34 -16.74
CA LYS A 316 -34.91 7.93 -16.84
C LYS A 316 -35.95 7.69 -17.94
N LEU A 317 -36.70 8.71 -18.36
CA LEU A 317 -37.72 8.57 -19.41
C LEU A 317 -37.10 8.30 -20.78
N HIS A 318 -35.82 8.67 -20.95
CA HIS A 318 -35.07 8.45 -22.18
C HIS A 318 -34.31 7.12 -22.17
N LEU A 319 -34.25 6.42 -21.03
CA LEU A 319 -33.57 5.13 -20.95
C LEU A 319 -34.46 4.02 -21.50
N ASN A 320 -33.88 3.20 -22.38
CA ASN A 320 -34.50 1.95 -22.79
C ASN A 320 -34.35 0.95 -21.64
N PHE A 321 -35.36 0.87 -20.76
CA PHE A 321 -35.41 -0.22 -19.77
C PHE A 321 -35.61 -1.54 -20.53
N VAL A 322 -34.60 -2.41 -20.51
CA VAL A 322 -34.72 -3.82 -20.85
C VAL A 322 -34.66 -4.64 -19.58
#